data_AF-A0A2J6RRG7-F1
#
_entry.id   AF-A0A2J6RRG7-F1
#
_cell.length_a   1.000
_cell.length_b   1.000
_cell.length_c   1.000
_cell.angle_alpha   90.00
_cell.angle_beta   90.00
_cell.angle_gamma   90.00
#
_symmetry.space_group_name_H-M   'P 1'
#
loop_
_entity.id
_entity.type
_entity.pdbx_description
1 polymer ?
#
loop_
_entity_poly.entity_id
_entity_poly.type
_entity_poly.pdbx_seq_one_letter_code
_entity_poly.pdbx_strand_id
1 'polypeptide(L)'
;MRYWFFPLIFALSASAHGKSHDHKQGHKHPGNPTTSCAEDEWPWSDGRCVKKNCPPDWIRDSSGACMCPGGQVPNSIGQCGCPPGTEKALGGNYCQKQCKPDIPIVIDCRKGFIPTPKKDGCMCLPGLVPKGQDCVCQYEEQYFDGEKCVCPYGQVWKENECVCPNEQQVFDGNKCVCFWEGQVLDGDDCVCPAGTEFFFEEGGCVSVPTPNCPSGVKTGKCYTFTFGNGQLFGYNSSARFYTASPSLQFSKFQFCTDEDCSSPTEDIKTGMPFNLQEIVGQAPPNSTQRTRTFVSNAKNEGPYLTRTTFFITSGRFIIAKWPGDKHCLGGYDTGVGVGLTYETGILGATMPPDDQSCIVFTLTEVPCDIRACIEGNKTGTPATTTGGEASSNASMPLGSGEYGYF
;
A
#
# COMPACT_ATOMS: atom_id res chain seq x y z
N MET A 1 10.99 -2.79 -35.18
CA MET A 1 10.43 -2.13 -36.37
C MET A 1 8.93 -1.97 -36.24
N ARG A 2 8.43 -0.74 -36.09
CA ARG A 2 7.13 -0.24 -36.61
C ARG A 2 7.03 1.24 -36.20
N TYR A 3 7.20 2.13 -37.18
CA TYR A 3 7.05 3.58 -37.02
C TYR A 3 5.58 3.97 -37.18
N TRP A 4 5.08 4.91 -36.38
CA TRP A 4 4.06 5.87 -36.82
C TRP A 4 4.39 7.27 -36.26
N PHE A 5 4.06 8.30 -37.05
CA PHE A 5 4.61 9.65 -36.97
C PHE A 5 3.77 10.63 -36.14
N PHE A 6 4.45 11.57 -35.48
CA PHE A 6 3.87 12.89 -35.12
C PHE A 6 3.70 13.76 -36.39
N PRO A 7 2.85 14.80 -36.33
CA PRO A 7 3.43 16.12 -36.58
C PRO A 7 3.01 17.21 -35.59
N LEU A 8 3.81 18.27 -35.59
CA LEU A 8 3.76 19.46 -34.75
C LEU A 8 2.85 20.58 -35.33
N ILE A 9 2.33 21.42 -34.42
CA ILE A 9 2.32 22.90 -34.44
C ILE A 9 1.98 23.63 -35.76
N PHE A 10 0.96 24.51 -35.74
CA PHE A 10 1.18 25.97 -35.87
C PHE A 10 -0.04 26.77 -35.42
N ALA A 11 0.20 27.81 -34.61
CA ALA A 11 -0.76 28.86 -34.31
C ALA A 11 -0.53 30.05 -35.25
N LEU A 12 -1.58 30.76 -35.64
CA LEU A 12 -1.48 32.10 -36.19
C LEU A 12 -2.80 32.87 -36.02
N SER A 13 -2.68 34.10 -35.54
CA SER A 13 -3.75 35.07 -35.35
C SER A 13 -3.67 36.15 -36.44
N ALA A 14 -4.83 36.65 -36.91
CA ALA A 14 -4.91 37.93 -37.61
C ALA A 14 -6.35 38.49 -37.62
N SER A 15 -6.48 39.81 -37.75
CA SER A 15 -7.72 40.59 -37.70
C SER A 15 -7.92 41.38 -39.00
N ALA A 16 -9.17 41.53 -39.45
CA ALA A 16 -9.67 42.58 -40.35
C ALA A 16 -11.21 42.61 -40.20
N HIS A 17 -11.91 43.69 -39.84
CA HIS A 17 -12.03 45.02 -40.43
C HIS A 17 -12.47 45.04 -41.91
N GLY A 18 -13.73 45.44 -42.14
CA GLY A 18 -14.31 45.76 -43.46
C GLY A 18 -15.53 46.66 -43.29
N LYS A 19 -15.53 47.84 -43.95
CA LYS A 19 -16.56 48.88 -43.83
C LYS A 19 -17.49 48.93 -45.05
N SER A 20 -18.76 49.24 -44.78
CA SER A 20 -19.63 50.23 -45.46
C SER A 20 -19.43 50.58 -46.94
N HIS A 21 -20.52 50.49 -47.71
CA HIS A 21 -20.93 51.35 -48.84
C HIS A 21 -22.43 51.07 -49.12
N ASP A 22 -23.27 51.92 -49.74
CA ASP A 22 -23.33 53.40 -49.89
C ASP A 22 -24.69 53.76 -50.57
N HIS A 23 -24.96 55.06 -50.79
CA HIS A 23 -25.83 55.62 -51.85
C HIS A 23 -27.39 55.49 -51.71
N LYS A 24 -28.23 56.46 -52.15
CA LYS A 24 -27.99 57.79 -52.78
C LYS A 24 -29.25 58.71 -52.73
N GLN A 25 -29.01 60.05 -52.71
CA GLN A 25 -29.66 61.20 -53.43
C GLN A 25 -31.19 61.19 -53.75
N GLY A 26 -31.98 62.28 -53.72
CA GLY A 26 -31.83 63.74 -53.49
C GLY A 26 -33.25 64.41 -53.49
N HIS A 27 -33.56 65.70 -53.74
CA HIS A 27 -32.83 66.94 -54.12
C HIS A 27 -33.62 68.23 -53.74
N LYS A 28 -32.93 69.39 -53.78
CA LYS A 28 -33.29 70.85 -53.89
C LYS A 28 -34.67 71.23 -54.51
N HIS A 29 -35.32 72.42 -54.34
CA HIS A 29 -35.15 73.72 -53.61
C HIS A 29 -36.51 74.53 -53.80
N PRO A 30 -36.65 75.84 -53.46
CA PRO A 30 -36.77 76.45 -52.12
C PRO A 30 -38.11 77.23 -51.91
N GLY A 31 -38.55 77.40 -50.65
CA GLY A 31 -39.67 78.30 -50.33
C GLY A 31 -39.95 78.37 -48.83
N ASN A 32 -39.99 79.57 -48.26
CA ASN A 32 -40.34 79.81 -46.85
C ASN A 32 -41.86 79.61 -46.68
N PRO A 33 -42.31 78.79 -45.71
CA PRO A 33 -42.90 79.42 -44.52
C PRO A 33 -42.66 78.65 -43.20
N THR A 34 -43.01 79.34 -42.11
CA THR A 34 -43.25 78.81 -40.75
C THR A 34 -43.93 77.43 -40.72
N THR A 35 -43.28 76.43 -40.13
CA THR A 35 -43.88 75.13 -39.80
C THR A 35 -44.34 75.08 -38.34
N SER A 36 -45.66 75.16 -38.15
CA SER A 36 -46.33 74.66 -36.96
C SER A 36 -46.17 73.14 -36.84
N CYS A 37 -45.92 72.61 -35.64
CA CYS A 37 -46.12 71.18 -35.36
C CYS A 37 -47.58 70.78 -35.61
N ALA A 38 -47.84 69.49 -35.88
CA ALA A 38 -49.20 68.98 -36.07
C ALA A 38 -50.06 69.17 -34.80
N GLU A 39 -51.39 69.15 -34.96
CA GLU A 39 -52.31 69.31 -33.81
C GLU A 39 -52.14 68.24 -32.72
N ASP A 40 -51.49 67.11 -33.02
CA ASP A 40 -51.13 66.06 -32.06
C ASP A 40 -49.69 66.15 -31.55
N GLU A 41 -48.94 67.24 -31.78
CA GLU A 41 -47.53 67.38 -31.40
C GLU A 41 -47.19 68.72 -30.68
N TRP A 42 -46.08 68.73 -29.92
CA TRP A 42 -45.51 69.91 -29.25
C TRP A 42 -44.07 70.15 -29.71
N PRO A 43 -43.62 71.41 -29.87
CA PRO A 43 -42.22 71.73 -30.14
C PRO A 43 -41.35 71.55 -28.88
N TRP A 44 -40.26 70.81 -28.99
CA TRP A 44 -39.24 70.64 -27.95
C TRP A 44 -38.12 71.68 -28.11
N SER A 45 -37.29 71.83 -27.07
CA SER A 45 -36.21 72.84 -27.02
C SER A 45 -35.06 72.63 -28.02
N ASP A 46 -35.01 71.49 -28.70
CA ASP A 46 -34.06 71.18 -29.78
C ASP A 46 -34.67 71.34 -31.20
N GLY A 47 -35.90 71.85 -31.30
CA GLY A 47 -36.60 72.10 -32.55
C GLY A 47 -37.35 70.90 -33.12
N ARG A 48 -37.41 69.76 -32.44
CA ARG A 48 -38.21 68.60 -32.85
C ARG A 48 -39.65 68.71 -32.36
N CYS A 49 -40.61 68.32 -33.19
CA CYS A 49 -41.99 68.09 -32.77
C CYS A 49 -42.11 66.68 -32.14
N VAL A 50 -42.82 66.56 -31.01
CA VAL A 50 -43.07 65.28 -30.33
C VAL A 50 -44.55 65.10 -29.99
N LYS A 51 -45.07 63.88 -30.10
CA LYS A 51 -46.49 63.58 -29.93
C LYS A 51 -47.05 63.91 -28.54
N LYS A 52 -48.32 64.30 -28.51
CA LYS A 52 -49.13 64.63 -27.32
C LYS A 52 -49.31 63.46 -26.35
N ASN A 53 -48.94 62.24 -26.71
CA ASN A 53 -48.94 61.09 -25.82
C ASN A 53 -47.49 60.68 -25.51
N CYS A 54 -47.19 60.50 -24.22
CA CYS A 54 -45.88 60.00 -23.80
C CYS A 54 -45.64 58.57 -24.32
N PRO A 55 -44.36 58.15 -24.46
CA PRO A 55 -44.04 56.76 -24.79
C PRO A 55 -44.62 55.77 -23.76
N PRO A 56 -44.80 54.49 -24.11
CA PRO A 56 -45.21 53.45 -23.16
C PRO A 56 -44.31 53.44 -21.92
N ASP A 57 -44.91 53.27 -20.74
CA ASP A 57 -44.28 53.27 -19.41
C ASP A 57 -43.75 54.63 -18.90
N TRP A 58 -43.96 55.73 -19.62
CA TRP A 58 -43.67 57.10 -19.17
C TRP A 58 -44.93 57.80 -18.62
N ILE A 59 -44.75 58.73 -17.68
CA ILE A 59 -45.81 59.55 -17.10
C ILE A 59 -45.62 61.03 -17.47
N ARG A 60 -46.70 61.83 -17.45
CA ARG A 60 -46.60 63.30 -17.49
C ARG A 60 -46.35 63.84 -16.07
N ASP A 61 -45.47 64.82 -15.95
CA ASP A 61 -45.29 65.60 -14.74
C ASP A 61 -46.28 66.79 -14.67
N SER A 62 -46.18 67.59 -13.60
CA SER A 62 -47.02 68.78 -13.40
C SER A 62 -46.75 69.93 -14.37
N SER A 63 -45.63 69.92 -15.10
CA SER A 63 -45.35 70.85 -16.21
C SER A 63 -45.89 70.33 -17.56
N GLY A 64 -46.36 69.08 -17.59
CA GLY A 64 -46.81 68.38 -18.78
C GLY A 64 -45.69 67.66 -19.53
N ALA A 65 -44.44 67.70 -19.07
CA ALA A 65 -43.33 66.97 -19.70
C ALA A 65 -43.42 65.47 -19.40
N CYS A 66 -42.96 64.63 -20.34
CA CYS A 66 -42.89 63.18 -20.13
C CYS A 66 -41.63 62.81 -19.32
N MET A 67 -41.79 62.05 -18.25
CA MET A 67 -40.69 61.51 -17.43
C MET A 67 -40.94 60.05 -17.01
N CYS A 68 -39.89 59.38 -16.56
CA CYS A 68 -40.00 58.02 -16.01
C CYS A 68 -40.56 58.01 -14.58
N PRO A 69 -41.49 57.11 -14.23
CA PRO A 69 -42.09 57.05 -12.91
C PRO A 69 -41.12 56.50 -11.84
N GLY A 70 -41.25 57.00 -10.61
CA GLY A 70 -40.68 56.34 -9.42
C GLY A 70 -39.14 56.24 -9.36
N GLY A 71 -38.42 57.26 -9.83
CA GLY A 71 -36.95 57.28 -9.79
C GLY A 71 -36.27 56.39 -10.83
N GLN A 72 -37.04 55.85 -11.78
CA GLN A 72 -36.52 55.18 -12.97
C GLN A 72 -35.87 56.20 -13.92
N VAL A 73 -34.96 55.72 -14.78
CA VAL A 73 -34.30 56.49 -15.82
C VAL A 73 -34.48 55.83 -17.19
N PRO A 74 -34.44 56.59 -18.30
CA PRO A 74 -34.48 56.00 -19.63
C PRO A 74 -33.24 55.15 -19.90
N ASN A 75 -33.42 53.93 -20.38
CA ASN A 75 -32.35 53.08 -20.88
C ASN A 75 -31.96 53.44 -22.33
N SER A 76 -30.97 52.75 -22.89
CA SER A 76 -30.46 53.00 -24.25
C SER A 76 -31.47 52.74 -25.39
N ILE A 77 -32.62 52.13 -25.09
CA ILE A 77 -33.73 51.90 -26.03
C ILE A 77 -34.98 52.75 -25.71
N GLY A 78 -34.85 53.74 -24.82
CA GLY A 78 -35.91 54.72 -24.51
C GLY A 78 -36.99 54.24 -23.52
N GLN A 79 -36.81 53.08 -22.89
CA GLN A 79 -37.73 52.53 -21.89
C GLN A 79 -37.30 52.90 -20.47
N CYS A 80 -38.26 53.07 -19.57
CA CYS A 80 -37.98 53.37 -18.16
C CYS A 80 -37.50 52.12 -17.40
N GLY A 81 -36.32 52.21 -16.77
CA GLY A 81 -35.73 51.15 -15.95
C GLY A 81 -35.06 51.70 -14.70
N CYS A 82 -34.74 50.83 -13.75
CA CYS A 82 -34.02 51.25 -12.55
C CYS A 82 -32.53 51.50 -12.84
N PRO A 83 -31.91 52.55 -12.27
CA PRO A 83 -30.49 52.82 -12.45
C PRO A 83 -29.62 51.71 -11.83
N PRO A 84 -28.36 51.53 -12.29
CA PRO A 84 -27.47 50.49 -11.80
C PRO A 84 -27.34 50.46 -10.27
N GLY A 85 -27.42 49.27 -9.68
CA GLY A 85 -27.43 49.07 -8.21
C GLY A 85 -28.80 49.18 -7.55
N THR A 86 -29.87 49.36 -8.33
CA THR A 86 -31.26 49.35 -7.85
C THR A 86 -32.15 48.45 -8.71
N GLU A 87 -33.23 47.96 -8.12
CA GLU A 87 -34.24 47.10 -8.76
C GLU A 87 -35.65 47.60 -8.46
N LYS A 88 -36.66 47.19 -9.24
CA LYS A 88 -38.06 47.52 -8.94
C LYS A 88 -38.50 46.76 -7.69
N ALA A 89 -39.13 47.46 -6.74
CA ALA A 89 -39.72 46.81 -5.59
C ALA A 89 -40.83 45.82 -6.01
N LEU A 90 -40.95 44.69 -5.31
CA LEU A 90 -41.97 43.67 -5.59
C LEU A 90 -43.38 44.28 -5.49
N GLY A 91 -44.04 44.44 -6.64
CA GLY A 91 -45.37 45.05 -6.76
C GLY A 91 -45.40 46.59 -6.84
N GLY A 92 -44.24 47.26 -6.92
CA GLY A 92 -44.13 48.72 -6.93
C GLY A 92 -43.50 49.32 -8.20
N ASN A 93 -43.90 50.55 -8.54
CA ASN A 93 -43.34 51.32 -9.68
C ASN A 93 -42.10 52.16 -9.32
N TYR A 94 -41.47 51.90 -8.16
CA TYR A 94 -40.29 52.62 -7.68
C TYR A 94 -39.06 51.72 -7.56
N CYS A 95 -37.89 52.33 -7.66
CA CYS A 95 -36.61 51.64 -7.52
C CYS A 95 -36.13 51.62 -6.07
N GLN A 96 -35.66 50.46 -5.61
CA GLN A 96 -35.03 50.26 -4.30
C GLN A 96 -33.61 49.73 -4.47
N LYS A 97 -32.73 49.97 -3.49
CA LYS A 97 -31.39 49.34 -3.48
C LYS A 97 -31.54 47.81 -3.42
N GLN A 98 -30.68 47.10 -4.15
CA GLN A 98 -30.66 45.64 -4.10
C GLN A 98 -30.25 45.16 -2.71
N CYS A 99 -31.20 44.60 -1.97
CA CYS A 99 -30.93 43.85 -0.74
C CYS A 99 -30.56 42.41 -1.13
N LYS A 100 -29.27 42.10 -1.22
CA LYS A 100 -28.81 40.71 -1.42
C LYS A 100 -29.30 39.81 -0.27
N PRO A 101 -30.03 38.71 -0.55
CA PRO A 101 -30.40 37.73 0.46
C PRO A 101 -29.31 36.66 0.60
N ASP A 102 -28.07 37.07 0.90
CA ASP A 102 -26.90 36.17 1.04
C ASP A 102 -26.27 36.28 2.43
N ILE A 103 -27.08 36.07 3.47
CA ILE A 103 -26.56 35.56 4.75
C ILE A 103 -27.06 34.12 4.84
N PRO A 104 -26.22 33.11 4.54
CA PRO A 104 -26.59 31.73 4.84
C PRO A 104 -26.79 31.63 6.35
N ILE A 105 -27.97 31.22 6.78
CA ILE A 105 -28.21 30.85 8.17
C ILE A 105 -27.38 29.60 8.42
N VAL A 106 -26.20 29.77 9.02
CA VAL A 106 -25.37 28.65 9.47
C VAL A 106 -26.06 28.07 10.70
N ILE A 107 -26.98 27.13 10.46
CA ILE A 107 -27.59 26.33 11.52
C ILE A 107 -26.51 25.37 12.01
N ASP A 108 -25.87 25.72 13.13
CA ASP A 108 -24.87 24.90 13.79
C ASP A 108 -25.54 23.69 14.45
N CYS A 109 -25.68 22.61 13.68
CA CYS A 109 -26.24 21.35 14.13
C CYS A 109 -25.19 20.53 14.89
N ARG A 110 -25.56 20.05 16.08
CA ARG A 110 -24.70 19.19 16.91
C ARG A 110 -24.30 17.91 16.16
N LYS A 111 -23.17 17.29 16.55
CA LYS A 111 -22.70 16.01 16.00
C LYS A 111 -23.83 14.97 15.99
N GLY A 112 -24.06 14.33 14.83
CA GLY A 112 -25.19 13.41 14.60
C GLY A 112 -26.39 14.04 13.89
N PHE A 113 -26.41 15.36 13.69
CA PHE A 113 -27.50 16.09 13.04
C PHE A 113 -27.06 16.84 11.77
N ILE A 114 -28.00 17.05 10.85
CA ILE A 114 -27.87 17.86 9.63
C ILE A 114 -28.97 18.93 9.52
N PRO A 115 -28.70 20.12 8.93
CA PRO A 115 -29.73 21.15 8.73
C PRO A 115 -30.86 20.67 7.80
N THR A 116 -32.12 20.98 8.13
CA THR A 116 -33.24 20.61 7.26
C THR A 116 -33.44 21.66 6.14
N PRO A 117 -33.60 21.27 4.85
CA PRO A 117 -33.72 22.25 3.75
C PRO A 117 -35.00 23.10 3.72
N LYS A 118 -35.91 22.97 4.70
CA LYS A 118 -37.27 23.58 4.66
C LYS A 118 -37.75 24.15 5.99
N LYS A 119 -36.99 24.03 7.08
CA LYS A 119 -37.30 24.57 8.41
C LYS A 119 -35.98 24.90 9.12
N ASP A 120 -35.98 25.94 9.96
CA ASP A 120 -34.82 26.41 10.73
C ASP A 120 -34.46 25.46 11.90
N GLY A 121 -34.14 24.21 11.57
CA GLY A 121 -33.88 23.15 12.52
C GLY A 121 -33.00 22.04 11.95
N CYS A 122 -32.65 21.11 12.82
CA CYS A 122 -31.75 20.01 12.55
C CYS A 122 -32.52 18.67 12.58
N MET A 123 -32.18 17.74 11.68
CA MET A 123 -32.65 16.34 11.70
C MET A 123 -31.47 15.39 11.92
N CYS A 124 -31.72 14.18 12.39
CA CYS A 124 -30.66 13.17 12.52
C CYS A 124 -30.07 12.76 11.16
N LEU A 125 -28.80 12.33 11.15
CA LEU A 125 -28.18 11.70 9.98
C LEU A 125 -28.93 10.42 9.57
N PRO A 126 -28.88 10.01 8.29
CA PRO A 126 -29.49 8.76 7.83
C PRO A 126 -29.04 7.55 8.66
N GLY A 127 -30.01 6.75 9.12
CA GLY A 127 -29.77 5.59 10.01
C GLY A 127 -29.84 5.90 11.52
N LEU A 128 -29.85 7.19 11.90
CA LEU A 128 -30.08 7.61 13.27
C LEU A 128 -31.55 8.00 13.52
N VAL A 129 -32.04 7.75 14.73
CA VAL A 129 -33.37 8.13 15.23
C VAL A 129 -33.26 9.07 16.44
N PRO A 130 -34.20 10.02 16.61
CA PRO A 130 -34.18 10.94 17.75
C PRO A 130 -34.63 10.23 19.04
N LYS A 131 -33.78 10.22 20.07
CA LYS A 131 -34.07 9.71 21.42
C LYS A 131 -33.84 10.83 22.44
N GLY A 132 -34.87 11.65 22.66
CA GLY A 132 -34.79 12.84 23.50
C GLY A 132 -34.14 14.02 22.76
N GLN A 133 -32.98 14.48 23.23
CA GLN A 133 -32.21 15.56 22.59
C GLN A 133 -31.07 15.04 21.69
N ASP A 134 -30.85 13.73 21.65
CA ASP A 134 -29.75 13.09 20.93
C ASP A 134 -30.24 12.24 19.76
N CYS A 135 -29.38 12.05 18.77
CA CYS A 135 -29.57 11.11 17.66
C CYS A 135 -28.78 9.83 17.96
N VAL A 136 -29.49 8.69 18.03
CA VAL A 136 -28.91 7.38 18.35
C VAL A 136 -29.18 6.40 17.21
N CYS A 137 -28.44 5.31 17.15
CA CYS A 137 -28.74 4.24 16.19
C CYS A 137 -30.14 3.65 16.45
N GLN A 138 -30.82 3.24 15.39
CA GLN A 138 -32.16 2.64 15.47
C GLN A 138 -32.18 1.40 16.37
N TYR A 139 -31.07 0.67 16.45
CA TYR A 139 -30.90 -0.55 17.22
C TYR A 139 -29.86 -0.32 18.32
N GLU A 140 -30.14 -0.78 19.54
CA GLU A 140 -29.30 -0.49 20.72
C GLU A 140 -27.95 -1.25 20.72
N GLU A 141 -27.82 -2.27 19.89
CA GLU A 141 -26.57 -3.03 19.65
C GLU A 141 -25.56 -2.27 18.78
N GLN A 142 -26.00 -1.20 18.08
CA GLN A 142 -25.14 -0.42 17.20
C GLN A 142 -24.70 0.89 17.86
N TYR A 143 -23.48 1.33 17.53
CA TYR A 143 -23.00 2.67 17.88
C TYR A 143 -22.70 3.48 16.63
N PHE A 144 -22.72 4.81 16.77
CA PHE A 144 -22.42 5.73 15.68
C PHE A 144 -20.93 6.05 15.63
N ASP A 145 -20.24 5.66 14.56
CA ASP A 145 -18.79 5.88 14.41
C ASP A 145 -18.41 7.35 14.12
N GLY A 146 -19.36 8.11 13.57
CA GLY A 146 -19.17 9.48 13.09
C GLY A 146 -19.81 9.71 11.71
N GLU A 147 -20.00 8.64 10.95
CA GLU A 147 -20.62 8.63 9.61
C GLU A 147 -21.88 7.76 9.55
N LYS A 148 -21.87 6.59 10.22
CA LYS A 148 -22.95 5.59 10.17
C LYS A 148 -23.06 4.79 11.48
N CYS A 149 -24.14 4.01 11.57
CA CYS A 149 -24.28 3.00 12.62
C CYS A 149 -23.47 1.75 12.25
N VAL A 150 -22.66 1.27 13.20
CA VAL A 150 -21.82 0.08 13.07
C VAL A 150 -21.96 -0.80 14.30
N CYS A 151 -21.67 -2.09 14.12
CA CYS A 151 -21.61 -3.04 15.23
C CYS A 151 -20.27 -2.93 15.99
N PRO A 152 -20.26 -3.21 17.30
CA PRO A 152 -19.07 -3.17 18.12
C PRO A 152 -18.15 -4.38 17.83
N TYR A 153 -16.90 -4.29 18.30
CA TYR A 153 -15.99 -5.43 18.42
C TYR A 153 -15.71 -6.25 17.15
N GLY A 154 -15.84 -5.65 15.97
CA GLY A 154 -15.59 -6.31 14.67
C GLY A 154 -16.77 -7.16 14.15
N GLN A 155 -17.92 -7.10 14.81
CA GLN A 155 -19.15 -7.71 14.32
C GLN A 155 -19.68 -6.98 13.06
N VAL A 156 -20.58 -7.64 12.34
CA VAL A 156 -21.29 -7.13 11.16
C VAL A 156 -22.80 -7.19 11.37
N TRP A 157 -23.51 -6.28 10.71
CA TRP A 157 -24.97 -6.22 10.80
C TRP A 157 -25.61 -7.20 9.81
N LYS A 158 -26.29 -8.24 10.32
CA LYS A 158 -27.08 -9.21 9.53
C LYS A 158 -28.43 -9.41 10.23
N GLU A 159 -29.51 -9.60 9.47
CA GLU A 159 -30.86 -9.96 9.98
C GLU A 159 -31.47 -9.12 11.13
N ASN A 160 -30.96 -7.90 11.33
CA ASN A 160 -31.27 -6.96 12.43
C ASN A 160 -30.56 -7.22 13.78
N GLU A 161 -29.44 -7.93 13.76
CA GLU A 161 -28.57 -8.18 14.91
C GLU A 161 -27.08 -8.00 14.55
N CYS A 162 -26.25 -7.76 15.56
CA CYS A 162 -24.79 -7.69 15.41
C CYS A 162 -24.15 -9.07 15.61
N VAL A 163 -23.68 -9.69 14.53
CA VAL A 163 -23.13 -11.06 14.50
C VAL A 163 -21.69 -11.09 13.99
N CYS A 164 -20.98 -12.20 14.19
CA CYS A 164 -19.62 -12.32 13.65
C CYS A 164 -19.62 -12.44 12.11
N PRO A 165 -18.55 -11.97 11.42
CA PRO A 165 -18.46 -12.02 9.96
C PRO A 165 -18.69 -13.42 9.36
N ASN A 166 -18.08 -14.42 9.99
CA ASN A 166 -18.02 -15.81 9.55
C ASN A 166 -18.80 -16.73 10.53
N GLU A 167 -19.51 -17.73 10.00
CA GLU A 167 -20.27 -18.72 10.79
C GLU A 167 -19.38 -19.61 11.67
N GLN A 168 -18.08 -19.70 11.35
CA GLN A 168 -17.08 -20.40 12.15
C GLN A 168 -16.56 -19.56 13.34
N GLN A 169 -17.10 -18.35 13.54
CA GLN A 169 -16.71 -17.46 14.64
C GLN A 169 -17.83 -17.33 15.68
N VAL A 170 -17.43 -17.29 16.95
CA VAL A 170 -18.28 -17.00 18.11
C VAL A 170 -17.82 -15.72 18.78
N PHE A 171 -18.73 -14.97 19.40
CA PHE A 171 -18.40 -13.76 20.14
C PHE A 171 -17.99 -14.09 21.58
N ASP A 172 -16.76 -13.75 21.99
CA ASP A 172 -16.21 -14.05 23.33
C ASP A 172 -16.61 -13.04 24.42
N GLY A 173 -17.41 -12.02 24.05
CA GLY A 173 -17.77 -10.88 24.90
C GLY A 173 -16.95 -9.61 24.64
N ASN A 174 -15.79 -9.73 23.96
CA ASN A 174 -14.89 -8.62 23.61
C ASN A 174 -14.54 -8.56 22.11
N LYS A 175 -14.64 -9.67 21.38
CA LYS A 175 -14.36 -9.80 19.94
C LYS A 175 -14.93 -11.10 19.38
N CYS A 176 -14.97 -11.19 18.06
CA CYS A 176 -15.17 -12.47 17.40
C CYS A 176 -13.89 -13.32 17.44
N VAL A 177 -14.05 -14.61 17.78
CA VAL A 177 -12.98 -15.62 17.86
C VAL A 177 -13.43 -16.89 17.15
N CYS A 178 -12.49 -17.72 16.72
CA CYS A 178 -12.82 -18.99 16.09
C CYS A 178 -13.51 -19.96 17.06
N PHE A 179 -14.50 -20.69 16.55
CA PHE A 179 -15.33 -21.61 17.33
C PHE A 179 -14.56 -22.84 17.82
N TRP A 180 -13.60 -23.33 17.03
CA TRP A 180 -12.81 -24.52 17.37
C TRP A 180 -11.47 -24.18 18.03
N GLU A 181 -11.02 -25.04 18.94
CA GLU A 181 -9.76 -24.80 19.66
C GLU A 181 -8.53 -24.86 18.75
N GLY A 182 -7.56 -23.99 19.04
CA GLY A 182 -6.30 -23.90 18.30
C GLY A 182 -6.37 -23.16 16.96
N GLN A 183 -7.55 -22.82 16.45
CA GLN A 183 -7.69 -21.97 15.26
C GLN A 183 -7.29 -20.52 15.55
N VAL A 184 -6.69 -19.87 14.56
CA VAL A 184 -6.33 -18.45 14.56
C VAL A 184 -7.08 -17.72 13.45
N LEU A 185 -7.31 -16.43 13.64
CA LEU A 185 -7.96 -15.57 12.64
C LEU A 185 -6.93 -15.14 11.59
N ASP A 186 -7.16 -15.45 10.31
CA ASP A 186 -6.43 -14.90 9.17
C ASP A 186 -7.42 -14.15 8.27
N GLY A 187 -7.40 -12.82 8.35
CA GLY A 187 -8.49 -11.99 7.83
C GLY A 187 -9.81 -12.26 8.56
N ASP A 188 -10.83 -12.70 7.80
CA ASP A 188 -12.14 -13.12 8.31
C ASP A 188 -12.28 -14.66 8.45
N ASP A 189 -11.23 -15.41 8.12
CA ASP A 189 -11.24 -16.88 8.10
C ASP A 189 -10.56 -17.49 9.33
N CYS A 190 -11.03 -18.67 9.73
CA CYS A 190 -10.51 -19.43 10.86
C CYS A 190 -9.60 -20.56 10.36
N VAL A 191 -8.29 -20.39 10.55
CA VAL A 191 -7.27 -21.30 10.01
C VAL A 191 -6.47 -21.96 11.12
N CYS A 192 -5.94 -23.17 10.85
CA CYS A 192 -4.99 -23.79 11.75
C CYS A 192 -3.58 -23.19 11.58
N PRO A 193 -2.84 -22.91 12.67
CA PRO A 193 -1.47 -22.42 12.57
C PRO A 193 -0.54 -23.45 11.90
N ALA A 194 0.51 -22.96 11.24
CA ALA A 194 1.44 -23.81 10.48
C ALA A 194 2.01 -24.97 11.32
N GLY A 195 1.97 -26.19 10.75
CA GLY A 195 2.34 -27.43 11.46
C GLY A 195 1.19 -28.11 12.23
N THR A 196 -0.01 -27.53 12.19
CA THR A 196 -1.24 -28.15 12.71
C THR A 196 -2.29 -28.29 11.59
N GLU A 197 -3.13 -29.31 11.69
CA GLU A 197 -4.27 -29.57 10.79
C GLU A 197 -5.56 -29.69 11.61
N PHE A 198 -6.69 -29.45 10.97
CA PHE A 198 -7.99 -29.48 11.62
C PHE A 198 -8.56 -30.91 11.66
N PHE A 199 -8.85 -31.43 12.86
CA PHE A 199 -9.42 -32.76 13.04
C PHE A 199 -10.79 -32.66 13.73
N PHE A 200 -11.85 -32.98 12.99
CA PHE A 200 -13.24 -32.95 13.48
C PHE A 200 -13.49 -33.85 14.70
N GLU A 201 -12.76 -34.97 14.82
CA GLU A 201 -12.91 -35.91 15.95
C GLU A 201 -12.32 -35.36 17.26
N GLU A 202 -11.28 -34.52 17.17
CA GLU A 202 -10.59 -33.90 18.32
C GLU A 202 -11.11 -32.48 18.62
N GLY A 203 -11.98 -31.93 17.77
CA GLY A 203 -12.61 -30.61 17.98
C GLY A 203 -11.68 -29.41 17.82
N GLY A 204 -10.59 -29.53 17.07
CA GLY A 204 -9.62 -28.43 16.94
C GLY A 204 -8.45 -28.70 16.01
N CYS A 205 -7.50 -27.78 16.04
CA CYS A 205 -6.21 -27.90 15.36
C CYS A 205 -5.25 -28.75 16.18
N VAL A 206 -4.88 -29.93 15.68
CA VAL A 206 -3.87 -30.78 16.30
C VAL A 206 -2.56 -30.71 15.53
N SER A 207 -1.44 -30.87 16.23
CA SER A 207 -0.14 -31.00 15.57
C SER A 207 -0.13 -32.20 14.64
N VAL A 208 0.14 -31.97 13.35
CA VAL A 208 0.39 -33.08 12.42
C VAL A 208 1.58 -33.86 12.96
N PRO A 209 1.50 -35.18 13.15
CA PRO A 209 2.63 -35.97 13.57
C PRO A 209 3.67 -35.96 12.44
N THR A 210 4.55 -34.96 12.47
CA THR A 210 5.73 -34.90 11.61
C THR A 210 6.47 -36.22 11.75
N PRO A 211 6.72 -36.96 10.66
CA PRO A 211 7.47 -38.20 10.74
C PRO A 211 8.78 -37.92 11.46
N ASN A 212 9.04 -38.62 12.57
CA ASN A 212 10.25 -38.45 13.38
C ASN A 212 11.46 -39.10 12.68
N CYS A 213 11.60 -38.81 11.39
CA CYS A 213 12.64 -39.25 10.48
C CYS A 213 13.83 -38.32 10.66
N PRO A 214 14.93 -38.79 11.29
CA PRO A 214 16.14 -37.99 11.44
C PRO A 214 16.68 -37.66 10.05
N SER A 215 16.93 -36.38 9.78
CA SER A 215 17.49 -35.95 8.49
C SER A 215 18.96 -36.35 8.32
N GLY A 216 19.63 -36.83 9.38
CA GLY A 216 21.06 -37.15 9.37
C GLY A 216 21.99 -35.94 9.48
N VAL A 217 21.46 -34.73 9.63
CA VAL A 217 22.22 -33.51 9.94
C VAL A 217 21.86 -32.96 11.32
N LYS A 218 22.81 -32.24 11.93
CA LYS A 218 22.69 -31.71 13.29
C LYS A 218 22.86 -30.20 13.36
N THR A 219 22.12 -29.58 14.28
CA THR A 219 22.29 -28.16 14.62
C THR A 219 23.71 -27.86 15.12
N GLY A 220 24.22 -26.68 14.79
CA GLY A 220 25.55 -26.23 15.17
C GLY A 220 26.72 -26.92 14.44
N LYS A 221 26.48 -28.01 13.71
CA LYS A 221 27.48 -28.68 12.86
C LYS A 221 27.61 -27.99 11.50
N CYS A 222 28.80 -28.11 10.91
CA CYS A 222 29.11 -27.54 9.61
C CYS A 222 29.28 -28.61 8.53
N TYR A 223 28.79 -28.30 7.33
CA TYR A 223 28.79 -29.22 6.20
C TYR A 223 29.27 -28.54 4.92
N THR A 224 29.95 -29.28 4.06
CA THR A 224 30.04 -28.95 2.63
C THR A 224 28.98 -29.70 1.86
N PHE A 225 28.51 -29.08 0.77
CA PHE A 225 27.42 -29.55 -0.06
C PHE A 225 28.01 -29.91 -1.43
N THR A 226 27.80 -31.13 -1.89
CA THR A 226 28.32 -31.62 -3.18
C THR A 226 27.16 -31.99 -4.09
N PHE A 227 27.10 -31.42 -5.28
CA PHE A 227 26.10 -31.77 -6.29
C PHE A 227 26.38 -33.15 -6.89
N GLY A 228 25.37 -33.75 -7.54
CA GLY A 228 25.53 -35.04 -8.22
C GLY A 228 26.57 -35.09 -9.36
N ASN A 229 27.09 -33.95 -9.79
CA ASN A 229 28.21 -33.85 -10.75
C ASN A 229 29.60 -33.74 -10.08
N GLY A 230 29.69 -33.86 -8.75
CA GLY A 230 30.93 -33.75 -7.98
C GLY A 230 31.40 -32.33 -7.69
N GLN A 231 30.72 -31.29 -8.19
CA GLN A 231 31.04 -29.90 -7.85
C GLN A 231 30.50 -29.57 -6.46
N LEU A 232 31.26 -28.77 -5.70
CA LEU A 232 30.80 -28.26 -4.39
C LEU A 232 29.83 -27.09 -4.57
N PHE A 233 29.05 -26.75 -3.55
CA PHE A 233 28.21 -25.54 -3.52
C PHE A 233 29.00 -24.37 -2.96
N GLY A 234 28.85 -23.19 -3.55
CA GLY A 234 29.59 -21.99 -3.15
C GLY A 234 28.96 -20.69 -3.60
N TYR A 235 29.38 -19.59 -2.98
CA TYR A 235 28.96 -18.24 -3.36
C TYR A 235 29.96 -17.60 -4.32
N ASN A 236 29.48 -16.90 -5.35
CA ASN A 236 30.34 -16.26 -6.35
C ASN A 236 30.41 -14.73 -6.24
N SER A 237 31.21 -14.12 -7.13
CA SER A 237 31.33 -12.66 -7.27
C SER A 237 30.08 -11.96 -7.83
N SER A 238 29.22 -12.66 -8.59
CA SER A 238 27.89 -12.17 -9.02
C SER A 238 26.83 -12.18 -7.90
N ALA A 239 27.24 -12.41 -6.66
CA ALA A 239 26.42 -12.33 -5.46
C ALA A 239 25.26 -13.33 -5.35
N ARG A 240 25.39 -14.54 -5.92
CA ARG A 240 24.46 -15.69 -5.75
C ARG A 240 25.20 -16.98 -5.39
N PHE A 241 24.46 -18.04 -5.09
CA PHE A 241 25.00 -19.39 -4.85
C PHE A 241 24.93 -20.32 -6.09
N TYR A 242 26.01 -21.06 -6.34
CA TYR A 242 26.28 -21.85 -7.56
C TYR A 242 27.05 -23.15 -7.27
N THR A 243 27.21 -23.99 -8.29
CA THR A 243 28.32 -24.95 -8.32
C THR A 243 29.67 -24.24 -8.36
N ALA A 244 30.58 -24.69 -7.51
CA ALA A 244 31.97 -24.25 -7.45
C ALA A 244 32.78 -24.88 -8.60
N SER A 245 33.73 -24.11 -9.09
CA SER A 245 34.68 -24.43 -10.15
C SER A 245 36.08 -24.03 -9.67
N PRO A 246 37.17 -24.31 -10.41
CA PRO A 246 38.52 -23.90 -10.00
C PRO A 246 38.71 -22.39 -9.77
N SER A 247 37.81 -21.54 -10.27
CA SER A 247 37.79 -20.09 -10.08
C SER A 247 36.75 -19.60 -9.06
N LEU A 248 35.95 -20.49 -8.45
CA LEU A 248 34.89 -20.16 -7.51
C LEU A 248 35.11 -20.88 -6.17
N GLN A 249 35.09 -20.12 -5.08
CA GLN A 249 35.24 -20.70 -3.74
C GLN A 249 33.99 -21.47 -3.36
N PHE A 250 34.17 -22.69 -2.83
CA PHE A 250 33.09 -23.41 -2.19
C PHE A 250 32.83 -22.86 -0.79
N SER A 251 31.61 -23.06 -0.30
CA SER A 251 31.15 -22.58 0.99
C SER A 251 30.96 -23.74 1.95
N LYS A 252 31.25 -23.49 3.24
CA LYS A 252 30.84 -24.36 4.34
C LYS A 252 29.59 -23.76 4.97
N PHE A 253 28.64 -24.57 5.40
CA PHE A 253 27.39 -24.08 5.99
C PHE A 253 27.15 -24.71 7.36
N GLN A 254 26.85 -23.87 8.35
CA GLN A 254 26.40 -24.28 9.67
C GLN A 254 24.87 -24.28 9.68
N PHE A 255 24.27 -25.36 10.21
CA PHE A 255 22.83 -25.48 10.33
C PHE A 255 22.37 -24.87 11.66
N CYS A 256 21.45 -23.90 11.61
CA CYS A 256 21.07 -23.10 12.77
C CYS A 256 19.55 -23.06 12.93
N THR A 257 19.07 -23.29 14.15
CA THR A 257 17.66 -23.14 14.57
C THR A 257 17.39 -21.81 15.28
N ASP A 258 18.46 -21.06 15.58
CA ASP A 258 18.45 -19.75 16.22
C ASP A 258 19.53 -18.85 15.59
N GLU A 259 19.44 -17.53 15.80
CA GLU A 259 20.35 -16.54 15.23
C GLU A 259 21.81 -16.71 15.69
N ASP A 260 22.02 -17.18 16.91
CA ASP A 260 23.35 -17.41 17.46
C ASP A 260 23.95 -18.76 17.03
N CYS A 261 23.18 -19.62 16.34
CA CYS A 261 23.52 -21.01 16.05
C CYS A 261 23.93 -21.78 17.32
N SER A 262 23.31 -21.42 18.46
CA SER A 262 23.69 -21.76 19.82
C SER A 262 22.89 -22.91 20.43
N SER A 263 21.79 -23.31 19.76
CA SER A 263 20.97 -24.47 20.13
C SER A 263 21.84 -25.72 20.36
N PRO A 264 21.48 -26.57 21.34
CA PRO A 264 22.16 -27.86 21.56
C PRO A 264 22.27 -28.65 20.25
N THR A 265 23.39 -29.37 20.07
CA THR A 265 23.64 -30.19 18.87
C THR A 265 22.69 -31.40 18.84
N GLU A 266 21.54 -31.20 18.20
CA GLU A 266 20.44 -32.15 18.07
C GLU A 266 20.22 -32.50 16.60
N ASP A 267 19.63 -33.68 16.34
CA ASP A 267 19.25 -34.10 14.99
C ASP A 267 18.09 -33.25 14.47
N ILE A 268 18.30 -32.57 13.34
CA ILE A 268 17.24 -31.81 12.68
C ILE A 268 16.24 -32.83 12.11
N LYS A 269 14.95 -32.65 12.44
CA LYS A 269 13.89 -33.53 11.94
C LYS A 269 13.52 -33.14 10.51
N THR A 270 13.16 -34.13 9.70
CA THR A 270 12.67 -33.89 8.34
C THR A 270 11.44 -32.98 8.38
N GLY A 271 11.43 -31.92 7.55
CA GLY A 271 10.34 -30.93 7.49
C GLY A 271 10.39 -29.81 8.54
N MET A 272 11.28 -29.87 9.54
CA MET A 272 11.49 -28.75 10.46
C MET A 272 12.32 -27.65 9.78
N PRO A 273 11.94 -26.36 9.91
CA PRO A 273 12.70 -25.26 9.33
C PRO A 273 14.02 -25.04 10.08
N PHE A 274 15.06 -24.71 9.32
CA PHE A 274 16.34 -24.22 9.83
C PHE A 274 16.92 -23.17 8.88
N ASN A 275 17.90 -22.41 9.35
CA ASN A 275 18.61 -21.39 8.61
C ASN A 275 20.03 -21.87 8.31
N LEU A 276 20.55 -21.53 7.13
CA LEU A 276 21.93 -21.85 6.72
C LEU A 276 22.84 -20.65 6.97
N GLN A 277 23.70 -20.72 7.98
CA GLN A 277 24.77 -19.75 8.16
C GLN A 277 25.97 -20.13 7.29
N GLU A 278 26.45 -19.21 6.46
CA GLU A 278 27.64 -19.43 5.66
C GLU A 278 28.92 -19.15 6.45
N ILE A 279 29.83 -20.12 6.43
CA ILE A 279 31.11 -20.13 7.10
C ILE A 279 32.20 -19.82 6.06
N VAL A 280 32.21 -18.58 5.58
CA VAL A 280 33.32 -18.00 4.80
C VAL A 280 34.55 -17.87 5.72
N GLY A 281 35.76 -17.94 5.15
CA GLY A 281 37.05 -18.00 5.87
C GLY A 281 37.48 -16.74 6.64
N GLN A 282 36.56 -16.02 7.28
CA GLN A 282 36.84 -14.91 8.19
C GLN A 282 36.32 -15.22 9.61
N ALA A 283 37.30 -15.26 10.52
CA ALA A 283 37.20 -15.44 11.98
C ALA A 283 36.55 -16.76 12.48
N PRO A 284 36.99 -17.29 13.65
CA PRO A 284 36.34 -18.43 14.30
C PRO A 284 34.85 -18.14 14.60
N PRO A 285 33.98 -19.17 14.70
CA PRO A 285 32.55 -18.99 14.97
C PRO A 285 32.22 -18.07 16.16
N ASN A 286 33.06 -18.10 17.19
CA ASN A 286 32.87 -17.37 18.45
C ASN A 286 33.50 -15.95 18.45
N SER A 287 33.91 -15.43 17.29
CA SER A 287 34.54 -14.11 17.22
C SER A 287 33.52 -12.96 17.19
N THR A 288 33.70 -11.98 18.08
CA THR A 288 32.93 -10.73 18.09
C THR A 288 33.16 -9.82 16.87
N GLN A 289 34.13 -10.14 16.00
CA GLN A 289 34.36 -9.45 14.72
C GLN A 289 33.59 -10.09 13.55
N ARG A 290 32.83 -11.16 13.80
CA ARG A 290 32.20 -11.97 12.76
C ARG A 290 30.82 -11.43 12.40
N THR A 291 30.71 -10.76 11.25
CA THR A 291 29.41 -10.52 10.61
C THR A 291 28.81 -11.85 10.17
N ARG A 292 27.86 -12.37 10.96
CA ARG A 292 27.12 -13.59 10.60
C ARG A 292 26.43 -13.36 9.26
N THR A 293 26.72 -14.24 8.32
CA THR A 293 26.19 -14.21 6.96
C THR A 293 25.37 -15.47 6.78
N PHE A 294 24.13 -15.32 6.34
CA PHE A 294 23.18 -16.40 6.12
C PHE A 294 22.78 -16.47 4.65
N VAL A 295 22.38 -17.64 4.19
CA VAL A 295 21.71 -17.80 2.90
C VAL A 295 20.32 -17.18 3.00
N SER A 296 19.97 -16.27 2.10
CA SER A 296 18.63 -15.69 1.94
C SER A 296 17.86 -16.44 0.85
N ASN A 297 16.56 -16.62 1.09
CA ASN A 297 15.58 -17.05 0.10
C ASN A 297 14.45 -15.99 -0.09
N ALA A 298 14.76 -14.72 0.20
CA ALA A 298 13.76 -13.67 0.15
C ALA A 298 13.27 -13.43 -1.30
N LYS A 299 11.97 -13.65 -1.55
CA LYS A 299 11.31 -13.48 -2.86
C LYS A 299 11.62 -12.14 -3.55
N ASN A 300 11.90 -11.10 -2.77
CA ASN A 300 12.17 -9.75 -3.24
C ASN A 300 13.60 -9.58 -3.82
N GLU A 301 14.52 -10.52 -3.59
CA GLU A 301 15.92 -10.46 -4.07
C GLU A 301 16.13 -11.06 -5.48
N GLY A 302 15.05 -11.55 -6.11
CA GLY A 302 15.05 -12.20 -7.42
C GLY A 302 14.95 -13.72 -7.31
N PRO A 303 15.12 -14.47 -8.42
CA PRO A 303 14.82 -15.90 -8.48
C PRO A 303 15.96 -16.81 -7.97
N TYR A 304 16.93 -16.29 -7.22
CA TYR A 304 18.18 -16.96 -6.85
C TYR A 304 18.46 -16.86 -5.35
N LEU A 305 19.17 -17.85 -4.78
CA LEU A 305 19.66 -17.74 -3.40
C LEU A 305 20.81 -16.73 -3.29
N THR A 306 20.76 -15.88 -2.27
CA THR A 306 21.67 -14.74 -2.01
C THR A 306 22.20 -14.76 -0.58
N ARG A 307 23.00 -13.77 -0.18
CA ARG A 307 23.47 -13.58 1.20
C ARG A 307 22.71 -12.46 1.91
N THR A 308 22.42 -12.65 3.20
CA THR A 308 21.99 -11.60 4.12
C THR A 308 22.78 -11.65 5.43
N THR A 309 22.92 -10.51 6.11
CA THR A 309 23.45 -10.44 7.48
C THR A 309 22.36 -10.42 8.56
N PHE A 310 21.08 -10.33 8.16
CA PHE A 310 19.96 -10.24 9.10
C PHE A 310 19.22 -11.58 9.17
N PHE A 311 19.22 -12.22 10.35
CA PHE A 311 18.58 -13.52 10.57
C PHE A 311 17.10 -13.52 10.18
N ILE A 312 16.35 -12.47 10.51
CA ILE A 312 14.92 -12.31 10.16
C ILE A 312 14.64 -12.32 8.64
N THR A 313 15.63 -11.99 7.81
CA THR A 313 15.54 -12.06 6.33
C THR A 313 16.23 -13.29 5.75
N SER A 314 16.85 -14.12 6.58
CA SER A 314 17.55 -15.31 6.13
C SER A 314 16.56 -16.42 5.77
N GLY A 315 16.96 -17.25 4.81
CA GLY A 315 16.09 -18.27 4.28
C GLY A 315 15.83 -19.39 5.28
N ARG A 316 14.56 -19.77 5.36
CA ARG A 316 14.11 -20.98 6.07
C ARG A 316 14.13 -22.14 5.09
N PHE A 317 14.89 -23.18 5.43
CA PHE A 317 15.10 -24.37 4.64
C PHE A 317 14.57 -25.60 5.35
N ILE A 318 14.22 -26.62 4.56
CA ILE A 318 13.91 -27.97 5.02
C ILE A 318 14.86 -28.96 4.36
N ILE A 319 15.11 -30.09 5.02
CA ILE A 319 16.01 -31.12 4.51
C ILE A 319 15.45 -32.52 4.77
N ALA A 320 15.43 -33.34 3.72
CA ALA A 320 15.02 -34.72 3.77
C ALA A 320 16.17 -35.65 3.39
N LYS A 321 16.43 -36.69 4.19
CA LYS A 321 17.42 -37.72 3.84
C LYS A 321 16.87 -38.65 2.76
N TRP A 322 17.64 -38.86 1.71
CA TRP A 322 17.33 -39.75 0.59
C TRP A 322 18.29 -40.97 0.59
N PRO A 323 17.96 -42.07 -0.11
CA PRO A 323 18.85 -43.22 -0.25
C PRO A 323 20.21 -42.85 -0.85
N GLY A 324 21.27 -43.52 -0.39
CA GLY A 324 22.65 -43.32 -0.87
C GLY A 324 23.33 -42.03 -0.37
N ASP A 325 23.05 -41.65 0.89
CA ASP A 325 23.59 -40.47 1.60
C ASP A 325 23.38 -39.12 0.88
N LYS A 326 22.35 -39.09 0.03
CA LYS A 326 21.84 -37.88 -0.59
C LYS A 326 20.85 -37.19 0.35
N HIS A 327 20.75 -35.87 0.22
CA HIS A 327 19.84 -35.03 0.96
C HIS A 327 19.16 -34.06 -0.01
N CYS A 328 17.86 -33.88 0.14
CA CYS A 328 17.01 -33.01 -0.64
C CYS A 328 16.80 -31.74 0.19
N LEU A 329 17.43 -30.63 -0.22
CA LEU A 329 17.31 -29.31 0.40
C LEU A 329 16.20 -28.52 -0.29
N GLY A 330 15.06 -28.36 0.37
CA GLY A 330 13.97 -27.47 -0.04
C GLY A 330 13.98 -26.16 0.75
N GLY A 331 13.17 -25.20 0.35
CA GLY A 331 12.83 -24.06 1.19
C GLY A 331 11.53 -24.34 1.94
N TYR A 332 11.38 -23.78 3.15
CA TYR A 332 10.17 -23.97 3.97
C TYR A 332 8.97 -23.18 3.42
N ASP A 333 9.23 -21.97 2.92
CA ASP A 333 8.20 -21.03 2.45
C ASP A 333 8.00 -21.03 0.94
N THR A 334 8.94 -21.59 0.19
CA THR A 334 9.04 -21.59 -1.27
C THR A 334 10.09 -22.60 -1.70
N GLY A 335 9.86 -23.28 -2.83
CA GLY A 335 10.79 -24.28 -3.35
C GLY A 335 12.21 -23.78 -3.56
N VAL A 336 13.15 -24.72 -3.55
CA VAL A 336 14.56 -24.45 -3.85
C VAL A 336 15.00 -25.40 -4.96
N GLY A 337 15.27 -24.85 -6.14
CA GLY A 337 15.55 -25.61 -7.36
C GLY A 337 16.93 -25.34 -7.94
N VAL A 338 17.32 -26.08 -8.98
CA VAL A 338 18.50 -25.76 -9.78
C VAL A 338 18.06 -25.03 -11.04
N GLY A 339 18.69 -23.90 -11.33
CA GLY A 339 18.48 -23.15 -12.57
C GLY A 339 19.78 -22.82 -13.29
N LEU A 340 19.69 -22.57 -14.60
CA LEU A 340 20.80 -22.02 -15.38
C LEU A 340 20.85 -20.50 -15.19
N THR A 341 22.05 -19.99 -14.97
CA THR A 341 22.29 -18.56 -14.84
C THR A 341 22.78 -18.00 -16.16
N TYR A 342 22.04 -17.02 -16.69
CA TYR A 342 22.28 -16.45 -18.03
C TYR A 342 23.68 -15.84 -18.21
N GLU A 343 24.33 -15.41 -17.13
CA GLU A 343 25.63 -14.72 -17.14
C GLU A 343 26.83 -15.67 -17.25
N THR A 344 26.71 -16.92 -16.80
CA THR A 344 27.87 -17.82 -16.66
C THR A 344 27.65 -19.23 -17.22
N GLY A 345 26.41 -19.63 -17.49
CA GLY A 345 26.09 -21.02 -17.88
C GLY A 345 26.32 -22.05 -16.76
N ILE A 346 26.52 -21.57 -15.53
CA ILE A 346 26.75 -22.40 -14.34
C ILE A 346 25.39 -22.70 -13.69
N LEU A 347 25.29 -23.88 -13.06
CA LEU A 347 24.12 -24.27 -12.27
C LEU A 347 24.07 -23.44 -10.98
N GLY A 348 23.04 -22.61 -10.86
CA GLY A 348 22.74 -21.78 -9.69
C GLY A 348 21.59 -22.37 -8.87
N ALA A 349 21.55 -22.05 -7.57
CA ALA A 349 20.38 -22.33 -6.75
C ALA A 349 19.30 -21.26 -6.97
N THR A 350 18.08 -21.70 -7.30
CA THR A 350 16.92 -20.87 -7.65
C THR A 350 15.75 -21.09 -6.71
N MET A 351 14.76 -20.22 -6.81
CA MET A 351 13.51 -20.27 -6.05
C MET A 351 12.30 -20.42 -7.00
N PRO A 352 12.01 -21.63 -7.48
CA PRO A 352 10.83 -21.89 -8.29
C PRO A 352 9.53 -21.78 -7.46
N PRO A 353 8.35 -21.62 -8.10
CA PRO A 353 7.07 -21.52 -7.38
C PRO A 353 6.59 -22.80 -6.69
N ASP A 354 7.09 -23.96 -7.13
CA ASP A 354 6.74 -25.29 -6.62
C ASP A 354 7.43 -25.55 -5.27
N ASP A 355 6.64 -25.59 -4.19
CA ASP A 355 7.10 -25.74 -2.80
C ASP A 355 7.73 -27.12 -2.52
N GLN A 356 7.37 -28.16 -3.30
CA GLN A 356 7.96 -29.49 -3.19
C GLN A 356 9.32 -29.61 -3.90
N SER A 357 9.79 -28.58 -4.60
CA SER A 357 11.07 -28.62 -5.28
C SER A 357 12.25 -28.48 -4.31
N CYS A 358 13.26 -29.33 -4.52
CA CYS A 358 14.50 -29.33 -3.74
C CYS A 358 15.74 -29.54 -4.62
N ILE A 359 16.90 -29.10 -4.12
CA ILE A 359 18.21 -29.43 -4.69
C ILE A 359 18.78 -30.66 -3.99
N VAL A 360 19.24 -31.64 -4.76
CA VAL A 360 19.82 -32.87 -4.23
C VAL A 360 21.33 -32.74 -4.06
N PHE A 361 21.83 -32.92 -2.84
CA PHE A 361 23.24 -32.85 -2.46
C PHE A 361 23.70 -34.12 -1.75
N THR A 362 24.99 -34.45 -1.87
CA THR A 362 25.71 -35.24 -0.87
C THR A 362 26.32 -34.28 0.15
N LEU A 363 26.12 -34.54 1.44
CA LEU A 363 26.67 -33.73 2.51
C LEU A 363 27.93 -34.37 3.10
N THR A 364 28.88 -33.54 3.53
CA THR A 364 30.07 -33.98 4.25
C THR A 364 30.25 -33.11 5.48
N GLU A 365 30.21 -33.71 6.68
CA GLU A 365 30.49 -32.97 7.92
C GLU A 365 31.96 -32.52 7.91
N VAL A 366 32.18 -31.24 8.21
CA VAL A 366 33.49 -30.60 8.21
C VAL A 366 33.64 -29.72 9.45
N PRO A 367 34.87 -29.46 9.94
CA PRO A 367 35.08 -28.51 11.03
C PRO A 367 34.55 -27.10 10.67
N CYS A 368 33.76 -26.51 11.57
CA CYS A 368 33.32 -25.12 11.44
C CYS A 368 34.53 -24.17 11.41
N ASP A 369 35.45 -24.33 12.36
CA ASP A 369 36.80 -23.78 12.30
C ASP A 369 37.80 -24.90 11.94
N ILE A 370 38.59 -24.70 10.88
CA ILE A 370 39.65 -25.63 10.47
C ILE A 370 40.87 -25.58 11.39
N ARG A 371 40.95 -24.60 12.30
CA ARG A 371 42.01 -24.43 13.29
C ARG A 371 41.60 -24.93 14.68
N ALA A 372 40.32 -25.26 14.89
CA ALA A 372 39.87 -25.87 16.13
C ALA A 372 40.24 -27.36 16.16
N CYS A 373 40.77 -27.82 17.29
CA CYS A 373 41.00 -29.25 17.51
C CYS A 373 39.66 -29.98 17.56
N ILE A 374 39.46 -30.97 16.69
CA ILE A 374 38.47 -32.02 16.93
C ILE A 374 39.06 -32.90 18.03
N GLU A 375 38.54 -32.83 19.25
CA GLU A 375 38.84 -33.87 20.23
C GLU A 375 38.20 -35.18 19.77
N GLY A 376 39.03 -36.06 19.20
CA GLY A 376 38.62 -37.38 18.76
C GLY A 376 38.10 -38.19 19.94
N ASN A 377 36.78 -38.32 20.01
CA ASN A 377 35.97 -39.24 20.82
C ASN A 377 36.71 -39.95 21.97
N LYS A 378 37.04 -39.22 23.04
CA LYS A 378 37.51 -39.80 24.30
C LYS A 378 36.33 -40.00 25.25
N THR A 379 35.87 -41.23 25.34
CA THR A 379 34.98 -41.69 26.41
C THR A 379 35.67 -41.53 27.76
N GLY A 380 35.23 -40.59 28.59
CA GLY A 380 35.83 -40.37 29.92
C GLY A 380 35.22 -39.20 30.72
N THR A 381 34.14 -39.51 31.44
CA THR A 381 33.72 -38.97 32.75
C THR A 381 33.75 -37.44 33.00
N PRO A 382 32.64 -36.80 33.44
CA PRO A 382 32.58 -35.35 33.63
C PRO A 382 33.46 -34.88 34.80
N ALA A 383 34.26 -33.82 34.58
CA ALA A 383 35.03 -33.15 35.61
C ALA A 383 34.30 -31.88 36.10
N THR A 384 33.98 -31.87 37.39
CA THR A 384 33.30 -30.77 38.07
C THR A 384 34.29 -29.69 38.52
N THR A 385 33.91 -28.41 38.36
CA THR A 385 34.34 -27.21 39.11
C THR A 385 35.77 -26.63 39.03
N THR A 386 35.75 -25.29 38.97
CA THR A 386 36.68 -24.29 39.56
C THR A 386 38.12 -24.16 39.05
N GLY A 387 38.30 -23.13 38.21
CA GLY A 387 39.26 -22.02 38.32
C GLY A 387 40.56 -22.17 39.15
N GLY A 388 41.68 -21.91 38.48
CA GLY A 388 42.98 -21.64 39.08
C GLY A 388 44.06 -21.46 38.01
N GLU A 389 44.77 -20.34 38.04
CA GLU A 389 45.90 -20.07 37.13
C GLU A 389 47.11 -20.96 37.47
N ALA A 390 47.83 -21.45 36.46
CA ALA A 390 49.30 -21.38 36.41
C ALA A 390 49.90 -21.96 35.11
N SER A 391 50.90 -21.25 34.60
CA SER A 391 51.84 -21.72 33.57
C SER A 391 52.61 -22.98 34.00
N SER A 392 52.87 -23.88 33.06
CA SER A 392 54.13 -24.63 33.04
C SER A 392 54.50 -25.10 31.63
N ASN A 393 55.81 -25.10 31.35
CA ASN A 393 56.39 -25.45 30.05
C ASN A 393 56.27 -26.95 29.72
N ALA A 394 56.05 -27.27 28.45
CA ALA A 394 56.38 -28.58 27.89
C ALA A 394 57.26 -28.41 26.64
N SER A 395 58.56 -28.62 26.81
CA SER A 395 59.54 -28.63 25.72
C SER A 395 59.31 -29.82 24.79
N MET A 396 59.26 -29.60 23.48
CA MET A 396 59.31 -30.69 22.49
C MET A 396 60.76 -30.89 21.99
N PRO A 397 61.24 -32.14 21.86
CA PRO A 397 62.56 -32.44 21.30
C PRO A 397 62.57 -32.41 19.75
N LEU A 398 63.77 -32.39 19.21
CA LEU A 398 64.14 -32.21 17.80
C LEU A 398 63.57 -33.28 16.85
N GLY A 399 63.36 -32.87 15.59
CA GLY A 399 63.08 -33.76 14.46
C GLY A 399 63.33 -33.06 13.11
N SER A 400 64.59 -32.97 12.68
CA SER A 400 64.96 -32.49 11.34
C SER A 400 64.68 -33.58 10.30
N GLY A 401 63.70 -33.36 9.42
CA GLY A 401 63.39 -34.23 8.28
C GLY A 401 63.56 -33.49 6.96
N GLU A 402 64.24 -34.13 6.00
CA GLU A 402 64.52 -33.58 4.67
C GLU A 402 63.25 -33.47 3.81
N TYR A 403 63.18 -32.41 3.00
CA TYR A 403 62.15 -32.27 1.95
C TYR A 403 62.59 -32.98 0.68
N GLY A 404 62.11 -34.21 0.49
CA GLY A 404 62.14 -34.89 -0.81
C GLY A 404 60.92 -34.54 -1.65
N TYR A 405 61.12 -33.94 -2.83
CA TYR A 405 60.07 -33.75 -3.84
C TYR A 405 59.83 -35.03 -4.63
N PHE A 406 58.57 -35.38 -4.86
CA PHE A 406 58.07 -36.17 -6.00
C PHE A 406 56.67 -35.67 -6.39
#